data_AF-A0A7W5YKS8-F1
#
_entry.id   AF-A0A7W5YKS8-F1
#
_cell.length_a   1.000
_cell.length_b   1.000
_cell.length_c   1.000
_cell.angle_alpha   90.00
_cell.angle_beta   90.00
_cell.angle_gamma   90.00
#
_symmetry.space_group_name_H-M   'P 1'
#
loop_
_entity.id
_entity.type
_entity.pdbx_description
1 polymer ?
#
loop_
_entity_poly.entity_id
_entity_poly.type
_entity_poly.pdbx_seq_one_letter_code
_entity_poly.pdbx_strand_id
1 'polypeptide(L)'
;MVTRVAEEELTVLPQRYLLIYGTPVPGYQAPEDITLISSEIMAMLLDAGSASAPERPATPFDSHLEHHREWAGSHPAPPAVLHQALSFWTRLHGVLSLELAGHFTGMGFDPALLFAAALDDLLAH
;
A
#
# COMPACT_ATOMS: atom_id res chain seq x y z
N MET A 1 10.22 0.16 21.83
CA MET A 1 9.05 0.98 22.24
C MET A 1 8.28 1.49 21.03
N VAL A 2 8.96 1.94 19.96
CA VAL A 2 8.32 2.33 18.68
C VAL A 2 7.70 1.14 17.92
N THR A 3 8.30 -0.05 18.00
CA THR A 3 7.77 -1.29 17.39
C THR A 3 6.46 -1.81 18.02
N ARG A 4 6.21 -1.51 19.30
CA ARG A 4 5.00 -1.98 20.00
C ARG A 4 3.77 -1.10 19.74
N VAL A 5 3.99 0.18 19.42
CA VAL A 5 2.93 1.14 19.09
C VAL A 5 2.36 0.87 17.69
N ALA A 6 3.18 0.37 16.76
CA ALA A 6 2.71 -0.01 15.42
C ALA A 6 1.83 -1.27 15.42
N GLU A 7 2.13 -2.25 16.28
CA GLU A 7 1.31 -3.47 16.43
C GLU A 7 0.00 -3.22 17.20
N GLU A 8 0.01 -2.32 18.20
CA GLU A 8 -1.19 -1.95 18.97
C GLU A 8 -2.18 -1.10 18.14
N GLU A 9 -1.73 -0.27 17.20
CA GLU A 9 -2.63 0.58 16.39
C GLU A 9 -3.34 -0.17 15.25
N LEU A 10 -2.74 -1.24 14.70
CA LEU A 10 -3.36 -2.03 13.62
C LEU A 10 -4.53 -2.92 14.10
N THR A 11 -4.49 -3.36 15.36
CA THR A 11 -5.57 -4.18 15.96
C THR A 11 -6.77 -3.35 16.42
N VAL A 12 -6.58 -2.05 16.68
CA VAL A 12 -7.63 -1.19 17.26
C VAL A 12 -8.58 -0.62 16.20
N LEU A 13 -8.26 -0.66 14.90
CA LEU A 13 -9.07 0.02 13.88
C LEU A 13 -9.42 -0.77 12.59
N PRO A 14 -9.80 -2.07 12.64
CA PRO A 14 -10.34 -2.80 11.49
C PRO A 14 -11.46 -2.04 10.77
N GLN A 15 -12.32 -1.38 11.55
CA GLN A 15 -13.46 -0.63 11.04
C GLN A 15 -13.06 0.63 10.27
N ARG A 16 -11.97 1.33 10.64
CA ARG A 16 -11.48 2.48 9.86
C ARG A 16 -10.83 2.02 8.57
N TYR A 17 -10.09 0.91 8.58
CA TYR A 17 -9.56 0.33 7.35
C TYR A 17 -10.69 -0.05 6.39
N LEU A 18 -11.73 -0.74 6.87
CA LEU A 18 -12.89 -1.13 6.06
C LEU A 18 -13.75 0.07 5.60
N LEU A 19 -13.76 1.18 6.35
CA LEU A 19 -14.41 2.41 5.92
C LEU A 19 -13.71 3.02 4.69
N ILE A 20 -12.40 2.86 4.59
CA ILE A 20 -11.58 3.46 3.51
C ILE A 20 -11.41 2.47 2.34
N TYR A 21 -11.18 1.19 2.61
CA TYR A 21 -10.80 0.18 1.61
C TYR A 21 -11.77 -1.01 1.52
N GLY A 22 -12.85 -1.01 2.29
CA GLY A 22 -13.90 -2.03 2.25
C GLY A 22 -15.06 -1.69 1.31
N THR A 23 -16.21 -2.33 1.51
CA THR A 23 -17.41 -2.05 0.71
C THR A 23 -17.86 -0.59 0.92
N PRO A 24 -18.05 0.21 -0.15
CA PRO A 24 -18.52 1.58 -0.02
C PRO A 24 -19.84 1.65 0.75
N VAL A 25 -19.91 2.50 1.77
CA VAL A 25 -21.14 2.75 2.51
C VAL A 25 -22.08 3.62 1.66
N PRO A 26 -23.29 3.16 1.30
CA PRO A 26 -24.20 3.95 0.46
C PRO A 26 -24.51 5.32 1.08
N GLY A 27 -24.30 6.39 0.31
CA GLY A 27 -24.53 7.77 0.77
C GLY A 27 -23.40 8.39 1.59
N TYR A 28 -22.34 7.65 1.92
CA TYR A 28 -21.15 8.21 2.55
C TYR A 28 -20.29 8.93 1.52
N GLN A 29 -19.96 10.19 1.80
CA GLN A 29 -18.96 10.96 1.08
C GLN A 29 -17.74 11.06 1.99
N ALA A 30 -16.62 10.48 1.57
CA ALA A 30 -15.37 10.58 2.32
C ALA A 30 -14.94 12.05 2.39
N PRO A 31 -14.60 12.58 3.57
CA PRO A 31 -13.99 13.90 3.69
C PRO A 31 -12.72 14.01 2.83
N GLU A 32 -12.46 15.19 2.26
CA GLU A 32 -11.27 15.44 1.42
C GLU A 32 -9.96 15.06 2.13
N ASP A 33 -9.93 15.21 3.45
CA ASP A 33 -8.84 14.87 4.35
C ASP A 33 -8.38 13.40 4.22
N ILE A 34 -9.28 12.46 3.91
CA ILE A 34 -8.94 11.03 3.74
C ILE A 34 -8.14 10.80 2.45
N THR A 35 -8.48 11.53 1.39
CA THR A 35 -7.76 11.51 0.12
C THR A 35 -6.37 12.11 0.28
N LEU A 36 -6.24 13.14 1.12
CA LEU A 36 -4.98 13.81 1.43
C LEU A 36 -4.04 12.91 2.25
N ILE A 37 -4.55 12.17 3.23
CA ILE A 37 -3.74 11.18 3.97
C ILE A 37 -3.24 10.06 3.04
N SER A 38 -4.09 9.60 2.11
CA SER A 38 -3.70 8.57 1.15
C SER A 38 -2.60 9.04 0.20
N SER A 39 -2.65 10.32 -0.23
CA SER A 39 -1.60 10.90 -1.07
C SER A 39 -0.29 11.14 -0.30
N GLU A 40 -0.34 11.50 0.98
CA GLU A 40 0.83 11.61 1.85
C GLU A 40 1.54 10.27 2.04
N ILE A 41 0.80 9.18 2.28
CA ILE A 41 1.41 7.86 2.41
C ILE A 41 2.05 7.44 1.09
N MET A 42 1.37 7.69 -0.04
CA MET A 42 1.94 7.39 -1.36
C MET A 42 3.20 8.22 -1.62
N ALA A 43 3.23 9.51 -1.27
CA ALA A 43 4.43 10.35 -1.40
C ALA A 43 5.59 9.78 -0.56
N MET A 44 5.33 9.36 0.67
CA MET A 44 6.34 8.71 1.52
C MET A 44 6.90 7.42 0.90
N LEU A 45 6.05 6.61 0.27
CA LEU A 45 6.48 5.41 -0.45
C LEU A 45 7.34 5.77 -1.67
N LEU A 46 7.00 6.84 -2.39
CA LEU A 46 7.79 7.32 -3.52
C LEU A 46 9.15 7.85 -3.09
N ASP A 47 9.23 8.58 -1.98
CA ASP A 47 10.49 9.05 -1.39
C ASP A 47 11.39 7.87 -1.01
N ALA A 48 10.82 6.86 -0.32
CA ALA A 48 11.54 5.66 0.08
C ALA A 48 12.06 4.86 -1.12
N GLY A 49 11.23 4.63 -2.14
CA GLY A 49 11.62 3.91 -3.36
C GLY A 49 12.65 4.67 -4.20
N SER A 50 12.65 6.00 -4.16
CA SER A 50 13.65 6.82 -4.87
C SER A 50 15.06 6.69 -4.27
N ALA A 51 15.18 6.33 -2.99
CA ALA A 51 16.46 6.08 -2.34
C ALA A 51 17.07 4.71 -2.70
N SER A 52 16.27 3.78 -3.21
CA SER A 52 16.65 2.40 -3.54
C SER A 52 16.03 1.97 -4.87
N ALA A 53 16.19 2.79 -5.91
CA ALA A 53 15.59 2.52 -7.21
C ALA A 53 16.21 1.24 -7.81
N PRO A 54 15.40 0.20 -8.12
CA PRO A 54 15.94 -1.02 -8.69
C PRO A 54 16.49 -0.81 -10.09
N GLU A 55 17.72 -1.29 -10.32
CA GLU A 55 18.25 -1.51 -11.66
C GLU A 55 17.60 -2.75 -12.25
N ARG A 56 16.42 -2.56 -12.87
CA ARG A 56 15.76 -3.59 -13.66
C ARG A 56 15.39 -3.08 -15.05
N PRO A 57 15.25 -3.96 -16.05
CA PRO A 57 14.72 -3.58 -17.34
C PRO A 57 13.34 -2.92 -17.22
N ALA A 58 13.10 -1.90 -18.04
CA ALA A 58 11.80 -1.26 -18.14
C ALA A 58 10.73 -2.28 -18.59
N THR A 59 9.60 -2.25 -17.91
CA THR A 59 8.41 -3.06 -18.21
C THR A 59 7.41 -2.23 -19.00
N PRO A 60 6.47 -2.87 -19.71
CA PRO A 60 5.38 -2.15 -20.38
C PRO A 60 4.58 -1.23 -19.44
N PHE A 61 4.47 -1.60 -18.15
CA PHE A 61 3.79 -0.78 -17.16
C PHE A 61 4.60 0.46 -16.77
N ASP A 62 5.93 0.38 -16.73
CA ASP A 62 6.76 1.57 -16.51
C ASP A 62 6.57 2.60 -17.63
N SER A 63 6.55 2.14 -18.89
CA SER A 63 6.29 3.02 -20.04
C SER A 63 4.88 3.62 -20.02
N HIS A 64 3.90 2.88 -19.50
CA HIS A 64 2.55 3.42 -19.28
C HIS A 64 2.56 4.55 -18.24
N LEU A 65 3.31 4.37 -17.14
CA LEU A 65 3.42 5.36 -16.07
C LEU A 65 4.19 6.63 -16.46
N GLU A 66 4.99 6.61 -17.52
CA GLU A 66 5.61 7.84 -18.08
C GLU A 66 4.55 8.90 -18.43
N HIS A 67 3.39 8.46 -18.91
CA HIS A 67 2.31 9.34 -19.38
C HIS A 67 1.12 9.40 -18.42
N HIS A 68 1.06 8.51 -17.41
CA HIS A 68 -0.09 8.36 -16.52
C HIS A 68 0.29 8.45 -15.03
N ARG A 69 0.96 9.55 -14.68
CA ARG A 69 1.48 9.82 -13.33
C ARG A 69 0.83 11.03 -12.63
N GLU A 70 -0.30 11.53 -13.13
CA GLU A 70 -0.97 12.71 -12.56
C GLU A 70 -1.25 12.58 -11.05
N TRP A 71 -1.56 11.37 -10.59
CA TRP A 71 -1.78 11.02 -9.19
C TRP A 71 -0.54 11.23 -8.30
N ALA A 72 0.67 11.19 -8.89
CA ALA A 72 1.93 11.45 -8.18
C ALA A 72 2.26 12.95 -8.11
N GLY A 73 1.42 13.82 -8.67
CA GLY A 73 1.62 15.27 -8.68
C GLY A 73 2.95 15.66 -9.31
N SER A 74 3.67 16.57 -8.64
CA SER A 74 5.00 17.06 -9.06
C SER A 74 6.16 16.20 -8.56
N HIS A 75 5.91 15.05 -7.94
CA HIS A 75 6.96 14.19 -7.37
C HIS A 75 7.95 13.76 -8.47
N PRO A 76 9.28 13.84 -8.25
CA PRO A 76 10.28 13.61 -9.31
C PRO A 76 10.59 12.14 -9.61
N ALA A 77 10.02 11.20 -8.85
CA ALA A 77 10.30 9.76 -8.98
C ALA A 77 10.22 9.24 -10.44
N PRO A 78 11.14 8.36 -10.85
CA PRO A 78 11.06 7.71 -12.15
C PRO A 78 9.91 6.69 -12.21
N PRO A 79 9.42 6.31 -13.41
CA PRO A 79 8.30 5.38 -13.56
C PRO A 79 8.48 4.03 -12.85
N ALA A 80 9.71 3.51 -12.79
CA ALA A 80 10.02 2.27 -12.08
C ALA A 80 9.73 2.36 -10.57
N VAL A 81 9.98 3.51 -9.94
CA VAL A 81 9.66 3.78 -8.53
C VAL A 81 8.16 3.94 -8.34
N LEU A 82 7.46 4.60 -9.27
CA LEU A 82 5.99 4.67 -9.26
C LEU A 82 5.37 3.26 -9.30
N HIS A 83 5.88 2.40 -10.17
CA HIS A 83 5.45 1.01 -10.28
C HIS A 83 5.73 0.24 -8.99
N GLN A 84 6.92 0.39 -8.40
CA GLN A 84 7.27 -0.28 -7.15
C GLN A 84 6.33 0.16 -6.01
N ALA A 85 6.07 1.45 -5.86
CA ALA A 85 5.15 1.98 -4.85
C ALA A 85 3.72 1.47 -5.05
N LEU A 86 3.21 1.43 -6.28
CA LEU A 86 1.89 0.85 -6.58
C LEU A 86 1.84 -0.66 -6.29
N SER A 87 2.92 -1.39 -6.62
CA SER A 87 3.02 -2.82 -6.32
C SER A 87 3.04 -3.07 -4.82
N PHE A 88 3.78 -2.24 -4.09
CA PHE A 88 3.85 -2.29 -2.64
C PHE A 88 2.47 -2.07 -2.03
N TRP A 89 1.85 -0.95 -2.40
CA TRP A 89 0.53 -0.54 -1.92
C TRP A 89 -0.53 -1.62 -2.15
N THR A 90 -0.62 -2.13 -3.38
CA THR A 90 -1.65 -3.12 -3.75
C THR A 90 -1.47 -4.46 -3.06
N ARG A 91 -0.23 -4.94 -2.90
CA ARG A 91 0.05 -6.21 -2.21
C ARG A 91 -0.24 -6.11 -0.71
N LEU A 92 0.17 -5.01 -0.07
CA LEU A 92 -0.07 -4.78 1.35
C LEU A 92 -1.57 -4.74 1.66
N HIS A 93 -2.31 -3.93 0.90
CA HIS A 93 -3.76 -3.85 1.02
C HIS A 93 -4.44 -5.17 0.67
N GLY A 94 -3.91 -5.93 -0.28
CA GLY A 94 -4.44 -7.25 -0.63
C GLY A 94 -4.43 -8.22 0.55
N VAL A 95 -3.29 -8.34 1.25
CA VAL A 95 -3.17 -9.22 2.43
C VAL A 95 -4.09 -8.74 3.55
N LEU A 96 -4.05 -7.45 3.88
CA LEU A 96 -4.88 -6.86 4.95
C LEU A 96 -6.39 -7.01 4.67
N SER A 97 -6.83 -6.71 3.45
CA SER A 97 -8.24 -6.82 3.08
C SER A 97 -8.73 -8.27 3.12
N LEU A 98 -7.92 -9.24 2.69
CA LEU A 98 -8.28 -10.66 2.76
C LEU A 98 -8.35 -11.15 4.21
N GLU A 99 -7.40 -10.75 5.06
CA GLU A 99 -7.41 -11.07 6.48
C GLU A 99 -8.63 -10.50 7.18
N LEU A 100 -8.88 -9.20 7.03
CA LEU A 100 -9.98 -8.49 7.68
C LEU A 100 -11.36 -8.94 7.19
N ALA A 101 -11.48 -9.37 5.94
CA ALA A 101 -12.70 -9.99 5.41
C ALA A 101 -12.89 -11.45 5.87
N GLY A 102 -11.94 -12.01 6.63
CA GLY A 102 -12.00 -13.36 7.17
C GLY A 102 -11.70 -14.45 6.15
N HIS A 103 -11.16 -14.11 4.97
CA HIS A 103 -10.87 -15.09 3.91
C HIS A 103 -9.77 -16.09 4.30
N PHE A 104 -8.91 -15.77 5.27
CA PHE A 104 -7.90 -16.69 5.80
C PHE A 104 -8.44 -17.65 6.89
N THR A 105 -9.69 -17.47 7.32
CA THR A 105 -10.30 -18.32 8.35
C THR A 105 -10.30 -19.78 7.90
N GLY A 106 -9.69 -20.65 8.70
CA GLY A 106 -9.63 -22.09 8.43
C GLY A 106 -8.50 -22.54 7.49
N MET A 107 -7.64 -21.62 7.02
CA MET A 107 -6.49 -21.99 6.17
C MET A 107 -5.27 -22.50 6.97
N GLY A 108 -5.23 -22.26 8.28
CA GLY A 108 -4.26 -22.89 9.20
C GLY A 108 -2.84 -22.31 9.18
N PHE A 109 -2.62 -21.17 8.52
CA PHE A 109 -1.36 -20.41 8.58
C PHE A 109 -1.53 -19.13 9.41
N ASP A 110 -0.41 -18.48 9.75
CA ASP A 110 -0.38 -17.19 10.44
C ASP A 110 -0.36 -16.03 9.42
N PRO A 111 -1.43 -15.21 9.31
CA PRO A 111 -1.48 -14.08 8.40
C PRO A 111 -0.40 -13.02 8.65
N ALA A 112 0.08 -12.88 9.89
CA ALA A 112 1.14 -11.92 10.22
C ALA A 112 2.47 -12.32 9.55
N LEU A 113 2.74 -13.63 9.44
CA LEU A 113 3.91 -14.14 8.71
C LEU A 113 3.79 -13.92 7.20
N LEU A 114 2.58 -14.06 6.64
CA LEU A 114 2.34 -13.75 5.22
C LEU A 114 2.55 -12.25 4.94
N PHE A 115 2.06 -11.40 5.84
CA PHE A 115 2.24 -9.95 5.75
C PHE A 115 3.73 -9.56 5.79
N ALA A 116 4.49 -10.12 6.75
CA ALA A 116 5.93 -9.89 6.86
C ALA A 116 6.69 -10.37 5.61
N ALA A 117 6.38 -11.56 5.11
CA ALA A 117 7.00 -12.08 3.89
C ALA A 117 6.69 -11.22 2.66
N ALA A 118 5.45 -10.73 2.52
CA ALA A 118 5.08 -9.82 1.44
C ALA A 118 5.86 -8.50 1.51
N LEU A 119 6.08 -7.97 2.73
CA LEU A 119 6.90 -6.78 2.95
C LEU A 119 8.36 -7.02 2.57
N ASP A 120 8.94 -8.13 3.00
CA ASP A 120 10.34 -8.48 2.70
C ASP A 120 10.56 -8.66 1.20
N ASP A 121 9.67 -9.36 0.50
CA ASP A 121 9.72 -9.53 -0.96
C ASP A 121 9.69 -8.18 -1.68
N LEU A 122 8.93 -7.22 -1.17
CA LEU A 122 8.81 -5.89 -1.75
C LEU A 122 10.03 -5.00 -1.49
N LEU A 123 10.75 -5.21 -0.38
CA LEU A 123 11.99 -4.49 -0.04
C LEU A 123 13.23 -5.10 -0.68
N ALA A 124 13.17 -6.38 -1.08
CA ALA A 124 14.26 -7.08 -1.75
C ALA A 124 14.36 -6.77 -3.26
N HIS A 125 13.35 -6.10 -3.82
CA HIS A 125 13.30 -5.62 -5.21
C HIS A 125 13.34 -4.09 -5.25
#